data_AF-A0A6V8LTG9-F1
#
_entry.id   AF-A0A6V8LTG9-F1
#
_cell.length_a   1.000
_cell.length_b   1.000
_cell.length_c   1.000
_cell.angle_alpha   90.00
_cell.angle_beta   90.00
_cell.angle_gamma   90.00
#
_symmetry.space_group_name_H-M   'P 1'
#
loop_
_entity.id
_entity.type
_entity.pdbx_description
1 polymer ?
#
loop_
_entity_poly.entity_id
_entity_poly.type
_entity_poly.pdbx_seq_one_letter_code
_entity_poly.pdbx_strand_id
1 'polypeptide(L)'
;MVRRSGWILAVAGGLLGLFSALLPWLFEELFAWRSPLGAALAACAFLAVAGGLAGLALSGRARTQDRETPEAQPAGHPRGARGPDPEELRLLLEKAGLLARDAVLPRDALAGLASDLQAALSVGRSCEEAATGAVPTLERSREALEGARAALESLDQAMAAIISGAQGASAKLSVISATAEQAQALVGGMAAIAEQTNMLSLNASIEAEKAGEHGRGFAVVAREVRRLADTAAMGAEDIERLVARMRQAVAAEVMEMDTFDRRMDQGGLRLDEARAGLDRAAQALEGAAGMAGESARRAARGPLSTRRALDAAAELAQALGELASLAGDMESALRAACAASHPSTKDQAP
;
A
#
# COMPACT_ATOMS: atom_id res chain seq x y z
N MET A 1 -20.87 -28.81 -72.51
CA MET A 1 -20.63 -28.04 -71.27
C MET A 1 -21.80 -28.15 -70.27
N VAL A 2 -22.44 -29.32 -70.13
CA VAL A 2 -23.67 -29.48 -69.31
C VAL A 2 -23.58 -30.60 -68.25
N ARG A 3 -22.48 -31.39 -68.18
CA ARG A 3 -22.33 -32.47 -67.18
C ARG A 3 -21.55 -32.10 -65.91
N ARG A 4 -21.10 -30.85 -65.73
CA ARG A 4 -20.34 -30.41 -64.52
C ARG A 4 -21.17 -29.66 -63.47
N SER A 5 -22.37 -29.19 -63.79
CA SER A 5 -23.18 -28.35 -62.87
C SER A 5 -24.06 -29.16 -61.90
N GLY A 6 -24.41 -30.41 -62.23
CA GLY A 6 -25.21 -31.27 -61.34
C GLY A 6 -24.46 -31.81 -60.12
N TRP A 7 -23.14 -31.99 -60.24
CA TRP A 7 -22.30 -32.51 -59.14
C TRP A 7 -22.04 -31.46 -58.05
N ILE A 8 -21.96 -30.17 -58.41
CA ILE A 8 -21.74 -29.08 -57.44
C ILE A 8 -23.02 -28.84 -56.61
N LEU A 9 -24.20 -28.93 -57.22
CA LEU A 9 -25.48 -28.84 -56.52
C LEU A 9 -25.76 -30.05 -55.62
N ALA A 10 -25.36 -31.26 -56.03
CA ALA A 10 -25.49 -32.46 -55.21
C ALA A 10 -24.53 -32.45 -54.00
N VAL A 11 -23.29 -31.97 -54.19
CA VAL A 11 -22.30 -31.85 -53.09
C VAL A 11 -22.67 -30.70 -52.13
N ALA A 12 -23.21 -29.59 -52.64
CA ALA A 12 -23.71 -28.49 -51.80
C ALA A 12 -24.94 -28.90 -50.97
N GLY A 13 -25.86 -29.68 -51.53
CA GLY A 13 -27.00 -30.23 -50.80
C GLY A 13 -26.62 -31.24 -49.72
N GLY A 14 -25.61 -32.08 -49.98
CA GLY A 14 -25.07 -33.03 -49.00
C GLY A 14 -24.34 -32.37 -47.82
N LEU A 15 -23.59 -31.31 -48.08
CA LEU A 15 -22.91 -30.53 -47.04
C LEU A 15 -23.89 -29.73 -46.18
N LEU A 16 -24.98 -29.19 -46.75
CA LEU A 16 -26.02 -28.51 -45.98
C LEU A 16 -26.81 -29.47 -45.07
N GLY A 17 -27.07 -30.70 -45.55
CA GLY A 17 -27.73 -31.74 -44.77
C GLY A 17 -26.88 -32.25 -43.59
N LEU A 18 -25.57 -32.40 -43.80
CA LEU A 18 -24.61 -32.74 -42.73
C LEU A 18 -24.51 -31.62 -41.69
N PHE A 19 -24.55 -30.36 -42.10
CA PHE A 19 -24.51 -29.21 -41.19
C PHE A 19 -25.80 -29.09 -40.36
N SER A 20 -26.96 -29.36 -40.96
CA SER A 20 -28.26 -29.38 -40.26
C SER A 20 -28.38 -30.54 -39.27
N ALA A 21 -27.71 -31.67 -39.50
CA ALA A 21 -27.76 -32.84 -38.63
C ALA A 21 -26.75 -32.77 -37.47
N LEU A 22 -25.61 -32.09 -37.66
CA LEU A 22 -24.60 -31.90 -36.60
C LEU A 22 -24.91 -30.73 -35.66
N LEU A 23 -25.65 -29.71 -36.11
CA LEU A 23 -25.97 -28.53 -35.31
C LEU A 23 -26.67 -28.85 -33.97
N PRO A 24 -27.69 -29.73 -33.92
CA PRO A 24 -28.35 -30.08 -32.66
C PRO A 24 -27.44 -30.82 -31.67
N TRP A 25 -26.56 -31.70 -32.17
CA TRP A 25 -25.62 -32.47 -31.35
C TRP A 25 -24.47 -31.60 -30.82
N LEU A 26 -23.95 -30.70 -31.66
CA LEU A 26 -22.93 -29.72 -31.26
C LEU A 26 -23.47 -28.70 -30.25
N PHE A 27 -24.78 -28.39 -30.32
CA PHE A 27 -25.48 -27.50 -29.40
C PHE A 27 -25.76 -28.18 -28.04
N GLU A 28 -25.99 -29.50 -28.02
CA GLU A 28 -26.09 -30.28 -26.77
C GLU A 28 -24.74 -30.40 -26.04
N GLU A 29 -23.62 -30.59 -26.73
CA GLU A 29 -22.30 -30.72 -26.07
C GLU A 29 -21.69 -29.38 -25.62
N LEU A 30 -21.86 -28.29 -26.37
CA LEU A 30 -21.28 -26.98 -25.98
C LEU A 30 -22.11 -26.21 -24.93
N PHE A 31 -23.39 -26.54 -24.77
CA PHE A 31 -24.32 -25.86 -23.87
C PHE A 31 -24.94 -26.79 -22.82
N ALA A 32 -24.15 -27.75 -22.32
CA ALA A 32 -24.51 -28.56 -21.17
C ALA A 32 -24.66 -27.70 -19.90
N TRP A 33 -25.89 -27.25 -19.67
CA TRP A 33 -26.56 -26.99 -18.39
C TRP A 33 -25.69 -26.64 -17.17
N ARG A 34 -25.45 -25.34 -16.94
CA ARG A 34 -25.41 -24.79 -15.56
C ARG A 34 -25.54 -23.27 -15.40
N SER A 35 -25.65 -22.47 -16.47
CA SER A 35 -25.78 -21.01 -16.32
C SER A 35 -27.16 -20.51 -16.77
N PRO A 36 -27.81 -19.61 -15.99
CA PRO A 36 -29.09 -19.00 -16.36
C PRO A 36 -29.00 -18.19 -17.66
N LEU A 37 -27.80 -17.74 -18.04
CA LEU A 37 -27.51 -17.09 -19.33
C LEU A 37 -27.70 -18.02 -20.53
N GLY A 38 -27.39 -19.31 -20.40
CA GLY A 38 -27.57 -20.28 -21.48
C GLY A 38 -29.05 -20.51 -21.84
N ALA A 39 -29.91 -20.55 -20.81
CA ALA A 39 -31.35 -20.69 -21.00
C ALA A 39 -31.97 -19.44 -21.65
N ALA A 40 -31.52 -18.24 -21.25
CA ALA A 40 -32.01 -16.98 -21.81
C ALA A 40 -31.63 -16.81 -23.29
N LEU A 41 -30.39 -17.15 -23.68
CA LEU A 41 -29.96 -17.08 -25.08
C LEU A 41 -30.68 -18.09 -25.97
N ALA A 42 -30.94 -19.30 -25.48
CA ALA A 42 -31.71 -20.30 -26.20
C ALA A 42 -33.17 -19.85 -26.41
N ALA A 43 -33.79 -19.22 -25.42
CA ALA A 43 -35.13 -18.65 -25.52
C ALA A 43 -35.19 -17.49 -26.54
N CYS A 44 -34.19 -16.60 -26.56
CA CYS A 44 -34.09 -15.52 -27.54
C CYS A 44 -33.92 -16.05 -28.98
N ALA A 45 -33.07 -17.07 -29.19
CA ALA A 45 -32.89 -17.68 -30.50
C ALA A 45 -34.17 -18.35 -31.01
N PHE A 46 -34.93 -19.00 -30.11
CA PHE A 46 -36.21 -19.62 -30.44
C PHE A 46 -37.28 -18.58 -30.84
N LEU A 47 -37.30 -17.43 -30.16
CA LEU A 47 -38.22 -16.33 -30.47
C LEU A 47 -37.88 -15.59 -31.78
N ALA A 48 -36.60 -15.44 -32.13
CA ALA A 48 -36.20 -14.86 -33.40
C ALA A 48 -36.67 -15.71 -34.60
N VAL A 49 -36.65 -17.04 -34.46
CA VAL A 49 -37.12 -17.97 -35.48
C VAL A 49 -38.66 -18.03 -35.52
N ALA A 50 -39.33 -17.99 -34.37
CA ALA A 50 -40.79 -17.99 -34.29
C ALA A 50 -41.42 -16.66 -34.76
N GLY A 51 -40.82 -15.53 -34.43
CA GLY A 51 -41.24 -14.20 -34.89
C GLY A 51 -41.05 -14.01 -36.40
N GLY A 52 -40.00 -14.58 -36.99
CA GLY A 52 -39.77 -14.57 -38.43
C GLY A 52 -40.86 -15.31 -39.24
N LEU A 53 -41.41 -16.39 -38.69
CA LEU A 53 -42.52 -17.15 -39.30
C LEU A 53 -43.87 -16.42 -39.18
N ALA A 54 -44.10 -15.69 -38.08
CA ALA A 54 -45.31 -14.89 -37.91
C ALA A 54 -45.34 -13.65 -38.83
N GLY A 55 -44.19 -13.01 -39.07
CA GLY A 55 -44.07 -11.86 -39.99
C GLY A 55 -44.39 -12.20 -41.44
N LEU A 56 -43.97 -13.38 -41.92
CA LEU A 56 -44.25 -13.87 -43.27
C LEU A 56 -45.73 -14.25 -43.49
N ALA A 57 -46.45 -14.65 -42.43
CA ALA A 57 -47.86 -15.00 -42.52
C ALA A 57 -48.78 -13.76 -42.61
N LEU A 58 -48.37 -12.62 -42.05
CA LEU A 58 -49.18 -11.39 -42.01
C LEU A 58 -48.88 -10.41 -43.17
N SER A 59 -47.69 -10.44 -43.76
CA SER A 59 -47.33 -9.54 -44.88
C SER A 59 -47.93 -9.93 -46.24
N GLY A 60 -48.56 -11.10 -46.34
CA GLY A 60 -49.14 -11.61 -47.60
C GLY A 60 -50.51 -11.03 -48.01
N ARG A 61 -51.11 -10.11 -47.23
CA ARG A 61 -52.50 -9.69 -47.43
C ARG A 61 -52.75 -8.21 -47.75
N ALA A 62 -51.71 -7.39 -47.91
CA ALA A 62 -51.89 -5.95 -48.11
C ALA A 62 -51.01 -5.39 -49.23
N ARG A 63 -51.32 -5.75 -50.50
CA ARG A 63 -50.91 -4.98 -51.71
C ARG A 63 -51.66 -5.51 -52.94
N THR A 64 -52.76 -4.85 -53.32
CA THR A 64 -53.32 -4.66 -54.68
C THR A 64 -54.70 -3.99 -54.49
N GLN A 65 -54.81 -2.65 -54.53
CA GLN A 65 -54.86 -1.75 -55.69
C GLN A 65 -56.26 -1.61 -56.30
N ASP A 66 -56.69 -0.35 -56.35
CA ASP A 66 -57.87 0.23 -56.99
C ASP A 66 -58.23 -0.34 -58.37
N ARG A 67 -59.51 -0.70 -58.57
CA ARG A 67 -60.29 -0.35 -59.77
C ARG A 67 -61.76 -0.79 -59.67
N GLU A 68 -62.60 0.00 -60.31
CA GLU A 68 -64.07 0.03 -60.32
C GLU A 68 -64.77 -1.27 -60.76
N THR A 69 -66.00 -1.41 -60.27
CA THR A 69 -67.01 -2.46 -60.55
C THR A 69 -67.49 -2.50 -62.01
N PRO A 70 -68.00 -3.64 -62.52
CA PRO A 70 -69.45 -3.86 -62.42
C PRO A 70 -69.90 -5.29 -62.05
N GLU A 71 -71.00 -5.31 -61.29
CA GLU A 71 -72.03 -6.34 -61.07
C GLU A 71 -71.74 -7.84 -61.33
N ALA A 72 -71.71 -8.60 -60.23
CA ALA A 72 -72.44 -9.87 -60.09
C ALA A 72 -72.67 -10.19 -58.59
N GLN A 73 -73.93 -10.26 -58.16
CA GLN A 73 -74.35 -10.86 -56.88
C GLN A 73 -74.30 -12.41 -56.96
N PRO A 74 -74.45 -13.16 -55.87
CA PRO A 74 -73.79 -13.07 -54.56
C PRO A 74 -73.13 -14.44 -54.24
N ALA A 75 -71.79 -14.52 -54.18
CA ALA A 75 -71.10 -15.74 -53.75
C ALA A 75 -70.80 -15.68 -52.24
N GLY A 76 -71.14 -16.77 -51.54
CA GLY A 76 -71.28 -16.85 -50.08
C GLY A 76 -70.07 -16.39 -49.26
N HIS A 77 -70.38 -16.03 -48.01
CA HIS A 77 -69.39 -15.86 -46.94
C HIS A 77 -68.40 -17.04 -46.93
N PRO A 78 -67.08 -16.81 -46.93
CA PRO A 78 -66.16 -17.77 -46.37
C PRO A 78 -66.31 -17.73 -44.83
N ARG A 79 -67.40 -18.30 -44.32
CA ARG A 79 -67.47 -18.77 -42.93
C ARG A 79 -66.63 -20.04 -42.87
N GLY A 80 -65.39 -19.93 -42.40
CA GLY A 80 -64.55 -21.12 -42.29
C GLY A 80 -63.07 -20.89 -42.08
N ALA A 81 -62.65 -19.81 -41.39
CA ALA A 81 -61.45 -19.95 -40.58
C ALA A 81 -61.92 -20.64 -39.30
N ARG A 82 -61.66 -21.95 -39.15
CA ARG A 82 -61.75 -22.59 -37.82
C ARG A 82 -60.92 -21.72 -36.90
N GLY A 83 -61.55 -21.16 -35.87
CA GLY A 83 -60.82 -20.52 -34.78
C GLY A 83 -59.82 -21.53 -34.23
N PRO A 84 -58.66 -21.07 -33.72
CA PRO A 84 -57.64 -21.97 -33.15
C PRO A 84 -58.27 -22.90 -32.11
N ASP A 85 -57.84 -24.17 -32.08
CA ASP A 85 -58.44 -25.17 -31.22
C ASP A 85 -58.31 -24.76 -29.73
N PRO A 86 -59.35 -24.96 -28.90
CA PRO A 86 -59.35 -24.49 -27.51
C PRO A 86 -58.21 -25.07 -26.65
N GLU A 87 -57.76 -26.28 -26.97
CA GLU A 87 -56.62 -26.92 -26.31
C GLU A 87 -55.28 -26.28 -26.72
N GLU A 88 -55.15 -25.86 -27.98
CA GLU A 88 -53.94 -25.22 -28.51
C GLU A 88 -53.77 -23.81 -27.90
N LEU A 89 -54.86 -23.06 -27.76
CA LEU A 89 -54.86 -21.77 -27.05
C LEU A 89 -54.52 -21.90 -25.57
N ARG A 90 -55.01 -22.95 -24.88
CA ARG A 90 -54.67 -23.23 -23.48
C ARG A 90 -53.20 -23.57 -23.31
N LEU A 91 -52.65 -24.40 -24.19
CA LEU A 91 -51.23 -24.77 -24.17
C LEU A 91 -50.32 -23.54 -24.43
N LEU A 92 -50.71 -22.67 -25.36
CA LEU A 92 -49.99 -21.43 -25.62
C LEU A 92 -50.05 -20.46 -24.44
N LEU A 93 -51.18 -20.38 -23.73
CA LEU A 93 -51.33 -19.57 -22.54
C LEU A 93 -50.42 -20.07 -21.39
N GLU A 94 -50.37 -21.39 -21.18
CA GLU A 94 -49.49 -21.99 -20.17
C GLU A 94 -48.00 -21.74 -20.48
N LYS A 95 -47.60 -21.89 -21.75
CA LYS A 95 -46.23 -21.57 -22.19
C LYS A 95 -45.90 -20.08 -22.06
N ALA A 96 -46.83 -19.18 -22.39
CA ALA A 96 -46.63 -17.73 -22.23
C ALA A 96 -46.45 -17.34 -20.75
N GLY A 97 -47.26 -17.92 -19.85
CA GLY A 97 -47.12 -17.70 -18.40
C GLY A 97 -45.82 -18.26 -17.82
N LEU A 98 -45.37 -19.42 -18.29
CA LEU A 98 -44.05 -19.98 -17.92
C LEU A 98 -42.92 -19.07 -18.40
N LEU A 99 -42.96 -18.59 -19.65
CA LEU A 99 -41.96 -17.66 -20.19
C LEU A 99 -41.93 -16.32 -19.43
N ALA A 100 -43.08 -15.77 -19.07
CA ALA A 100 -43.17 -14.53 -18.29
C ALA A 100 -42.56 -14.71 -16.89
N ARG A 101 -42.83 -15.84 -16.24
CA ARG A 101 -42.27 -16.18 -14.92
C ARG A 101 -40.77 -16.46 -14.98
N ASP A 102 -40.32 -17.20 -15.99
CA ASP A 102 -38.91 -17.52 -16.18
C ASP A 102 -38.08 -16.30 -16.63
N ALA A 103 -38.69 -15.26 -17.19
CA ALA A 103 -38.05 -13.98 -17.48
C ALA A 103 -37.79 -13.10 -16.23
N VAL A 104 -38.47 -13.36 -15.09
CA VAL A 104 -38.28 -12.62 -13.83
C VAL A 104 -37.01 -13.05 -13.09
N LEU A 105 -36.69 -14.34 -13.07
CA LEU A 105 -35.50 -14.86 -12.38
C LEU A 105 -34.16 -14.28 -12.90
N PRO A 106 -33.94 -14.14 -14.22
CA PRO A 106 -32.77 -13.47 -14.77
C PRO A 106 -32.69 -11.98 -14.40
N ARG A 107 -33.83 -11.31 -14.23
CA ARG A 107 -33.90 -9.88 -13.90
C ARG A 107 -33.41 -9.61 -12.47
N ASP A 108 -33.85 -10.41 -11.50
CA ASP A 108 -33.39 -10.28 -10.11
C ASP A 108 -31.90 -10.63 -9.98
N ALA A 109 -31.44 -11.64 -10.72
CA ALA A 109 -30.02 -12.00 -10.77
C ALA A 109 -29.14 -10.88 -11.37
N LEU A 110 -29.62 -10.19 -12.42
CA LEU A 110 -28.92 -9.04 -13.00
C LEU A 110 -28.91 -7.82 -12.06
N ALA A 111 -29.99 -7.60 -11.31
CA ALA A 111 -30.02 -6.55 -10.28
C ALA A 111 -29.00 -6.83 -9.17
N GLY A 112 -28.87 -8.10 -8.74
CA GLY A 112 -27.81 -8.53 -7.81
C GLY A 112 -26.41 -8.29 -8.36
N LEU A 113 -26.14 -8.72 -9.60
CA LEU A 113 -24.85 -8.49 -10.27
C LEU A 113 -24.51 -6.99 -10.41
N ALA A 114 -25.50 -6.15 -10.73
CA ALA A 114 -25.30 -4.71 -10.81
C ALA A 114 -24.94 -4.11 -9.44
N SER A 115 -25.59 -4.57 -8.36
CA SER A 115 -25.23 -4.17 -7.00
C SER A 115 -23.80 -4.59 -6.64
N ASP A 116 -23.40 -5.83 -6.94
CA ASP A 116 -22.05 -6.34 -6.68
C ASP A 116 -20.97 -5.57 -7.46
N LEU A 117 -21.25 -5.24 -8.72
CA LEU A 117 -20.34 -4.43 -9.55
C LEU A 117 -20.24 -2.97 -9.06
N GLN A 118 -21.33 -2.40 -8.55
CA GLN A 118 -21.30 -1.07 -7.91
C GLN A 118 -20.47 -1.09 -6.62
N ALA A 119 -20.57 -2.15 -5.82
CA ALA A 119 -19.70 -2.35 -4.65
C ALA A 119 -18.23 -2.51 -5.07
N ALA A 120 -17.94 -3.23 -6.15
CA ALA A 120 -16.59 -3.34 -6.69
C ALA A 120 -16.02 -1.98 -7.16
N LEU A 121 -16.85 -1.11 -7.73
CA LEU A 121 -16.46 0.26 -8.13
C LEU A 121 -16.14 1.16 -6.93
N SER A 122 -16.91 1.06 -5.84
CA SER A 122 -16.65 1.87 -4.64
C SER A 122 -15.36 1.44 -3.96
N VAL A 123 -15.09 0.12 -3.89
CA VAL A 123 -13.80 -0.42 -3.44
C VAL A 123 -12.66 0.07 -4.32
N GLY A 124 -12.83 0.05 -5.66
CA GLY A 124 -11.82 0.55 -6.60
C GLY A 124 -11.46 2.02 -6.39
N ARG A 125 -12.47 2.88 -6.19
CA ARG A 125 -12.27 4.31 -5.86
C ARG A 125 -11.56 4.51 -4.52
N SER A 126 -11.98 3.77 -3.49
CA SER A 126 -11.33 3.82 -2.18
C SER A 126 -9.85 3.41 -2.26
N CYS A 127 -9.52 2.39 -3.06
CA CYS A 127 -8.13 2.02 -3.32
C CYS A 127 -7.33 3.11 -4.06
N GLU A 128 -7.95 3.82 -5.01
CA GLU A 128 -7.33 4.93 -5.73
C GLU A 128 -6.99 6.10 -4.79
N GLU A 129 -7.95 6.50 -3.95
CA GLU A 129 -7.77 7.54 -2.94
C GLU A 129 -6.68 7.14 -1.93
N ALA A 130 -6.67 5.89 -1.46
CA ALA A 130 -5.63 5.40 -0.58
C ALA A 130 -4.24 5.41 -1.24
N ALA A 131 -4.14 5.01 -2.51
CA ALA A 131 -2.88 4.98 -3.24
C ALA A 131 -2.35 6.40 -3.53
N THR A 132 -3.23 7.33 -3.91
CA THR A 132 -2.86 8.73 -4.15
C THR A 132 -2.50 9.45 -2.85
N GLY A 133 -3.19 9.16 -1.74
CA GLY A 133 -2.82 9.67 -0.40
C GLY A 133 -1.51 9.09 0.16
N ALA A 134 -1.11 7.89 -0.28
CA ALA A 134 0.14 7.28 0.13
C ALA A 134 1.38 8.00 -0.45
N VAL A 135 1.32 8.50 -1.68
CA VAL A 135 2.44 9.18 -2.36
C VAL A 135 3.07 10.32 -1.55
N PRO A 136 2.32 11.36 -1.12
CA PRO A 136 2.91 12.46 -0.34
C PRO A 136 3.43 12.01 1.02
N THR A 137 2.84 10.94 1.59
CA THR A 137 3.32 10.35 2.86
C THR A 137 4.68 9.67 2.67
N LEU A 138 4.86 8.95 1.56
CA LEU A 138 6.14 8.32 1.20
C LEU A 138 7.22 9.36 0.91
N GLU A 139 6.88 10.44 0.20
CA GLU A 139 7.81 11.55 -0.07
C GLU A 139 8.31 12.20 1.22
N ARG A 140 7.39 12.59 2.12
CA ARG A 140 7.77 13.16 3.43
C ARG A 140 8.63 12.21 4.26
N SER A 141 8.31 10.92 4.21
CA SER A 141 9.05 9.90 4.95
C SER A 141 10.46 9.70 4.37
N ARG A 142 10.61 9.82 3.05
CA ARG A 142 11.92 9.80 2.37
C ARG A 142 12.76 11.03 2.74
N GLU A 143 12.17 12.23 2.71
CA GLU A 143 12.85 13.45 3.15
C GLU A 143 13.29 13.35 4.61
N ALA A 144 12.44 12.82 5.49
CA ALA A 144 12.78 12.59 6.89
C ALA A 144 13.95 11.60 7.05
N LEU A 145 14.01 10.54 6.24
CA LEU A 145 15.15 9.60 6.24
C LEU A 145 16.44 10.25 5.74
N GLU A 146 16.37 11.04 4.67
CA GLU A 146 17.53 11.75 4.14
C GLU A 146 18.07 12.76 5.18
N GLY A 147 17.17 13.49 5.84
CA GLY A 147 17.53 14.37 6.96
C GLY A 147 18.12 13.62 8.16
N ALA A 148 17.56 12.48 8.53
CA ALA A 148 18.08 11.64 9.61
C ALA A 148 19.48 11.08 9.29
N ARG A 149 19.72 10.67 8.04
CA ARG A 149 21.04 10.21 7.59
C ARG A 149 22.08 11.33 7.65
N ALA A 150 21.73 12.53 7.19
CA ALA A 150 22.62 13.69 7.28
C ALA A 150 22.93 14.07 8.75
N ALA A 151 21.95 13.94 9.64
CA ALA A 151 22.16 14.17 11.08
C ALA A 151 23.12 13.14 11.70
N LEU A 152 23.01 11.85 11.33
CA LEU A 152 23.95 10.81 11.78
C LEU A 152 25.37 11.07 11.29
N GLU A 153 25.54 11.46 10.02
CA GLU A 153 26.85 11.81 9.46
C GLU A 153 27.48 13.00 10.22
N SER A 154 26.68 14.02 10.56
CA SER A 154 27.14 15.13 11.39
C SER A 154 27.51 14.70 12.81
N LEU A 155 26.81 13.71 13.38
CA LEU A 155 27.13 13.17 14.70
C LEU A 155 28.43 12.36 14.68
N ASP A 156 28.69 11.58 13.64
CA ASP A 156 29.96 10.87 13.44
C ASP A 156 31.15 11.84 13.39
N GLN A 157 31.01 12.92 12.62
CA GLN A 157 32.04 13.96 12.55
C GLN A 157 32.26 14.65 13.90
N ALA A 158 31.19 14.95 14.63
CA ALA A 158 31.26 15.56 15.96
C ALA A 158 31.97 14.62 16.95
N MET A 159 31.63 13.33 16.96
CA MET A 159 32.29 12.36 17.82
C MET A 159 33.78 12.22 17.49
N ALA A 160 34.14 12.15 16.21
CA ALA A 160 35.54 12.07 15.80
C ALA A 160 36.34 13.30 16.27
N ALA A 161 35.77 14.50 16.17
CA ALA A 161 36.38 15.72 16.67
C ALA A 161 36.53 15.70 18.21
N ILE A 162 35.52 15.20 18.92
CA ILE A 162 35.54 15.06 20.38
C ILE A 162 36.62 14.07 20.83
N ILE A 163 36.73 12.89 20.18
CA ILE A 163 37.77 11.89 20.47
C ILE A 163 39.16 12.49 20.25
N SER A 164 39.37 13.20 19.15
CA SER A 164 40.64 13.91 18.88
C SER A 164 40.95 14.96 19.97
N GLY A 165 39.95 15.73 20.39
CA GLY A 165 40.08 16.69 21.50
C GLY A 165 40.45 16.03 22.83
N ALA A 166 39.82 14.90 23.14
CA ALA A 166 40.09 14.10 24.34
C ALA A 166 41.52 13.54 24.35
N GLN A 167 41.99 12.99 23.22
CA GLN A 167 43.39 12.56 23.06
C GLN A 167 44.38 13.72 23.27
N GLY A 168 44.06 14.91 22.73
CA GLY A 168 44.86 16.11 22.95
C GLY A 168 44.89 16.57 24.42
N ALA A 169 43.77 16.44 25.14
CA ALA A 169 43.70 16.73 26.56
C ALA A 169 44.52 15.73 27.39
N SER A 170 44.41 14.43 27.09
CA SER A 170 45.19 13.36 27.73
C SER A 170 46.70 13.59 27.56
N ALA A 171 47.15 13.94 26.36
CA ALA A 171 48.56 14.27 26.10
C ALA A 171 49.05 15.46 26.95
N LYS A 172 48.24 16.51 27.10
CA LYS A 172 48.57 17.66 27.96
C LYS A 172 48.63 17.29 29.43
N LEU A 173 47.70 16.46 29.91
CA LEU A 173 47.72 15.94 31.28
C LEU A 173 48.98 15.12 31.56
N SER A 174 49.44 14.31 30.60
CA SER A 174 50.71 13.59 30.71
C SER A 174 51.90 14.53 30.87
N VAL A 175 51.95 15.63 30.12
CA VAL A 175 53.01 16.66 30.24
C VAL A 175 52.96 17.35 31.61
N ILE A 176 51.75 17.67 32.09
CA ILE A 176 51.54 18.27 33.41
C ILE A 176 52.01 17.31 34.51
N SER A 177 51.72 16.01 34.40
CA SER A 177 52.18 14.98 35.33
C SER A 177 53.71 14.92 35.39
N ALA A 178 54.38 14.86 34.24
CA ALA A 178 55.84 14.83 34.18
C ALA A 178 56.47 16.11 34.75
N THR A 179 55.86 17.27 34.49
CA THR A 179 56.32 18.55 35.05
C THR A 179 56.16 18.60 36.56
N ALA A 180 55.06 18.06 37.10
CA ALA A 180 54.84 17.97 38.54
C ALA A 180 55.87 17.06 39.22
N GLU A 181 56.28 15.96 38.59
CA GLU A 181 57.35 15.08 39.10
C GLU A 181 58.70 15.78 39.15
N GLN A 182 59.04 16.55 38.11
CA GLN A 182 60.25 17.38 38.09
C GLN A 182 60.22 18.46 39.18
N ALA A 183 59.07 19.10 39.37
CA ALA A 183 58.88 20.11 40.43
C ALA A 183 59.06 19.49 41.82
N GLN A 184 58.52 18.29 42.06
CA GLN A 184 58.70 17.56 43.32
C GLN A 184 60.18 17.33 43.63
N ALA A 185 60.97 16.89 42.64
CA ALA A 185 62.40 16.65 42.80
C ALA A 185 63.17 17.94 43.13
N LEU A 186 62.84 19.05 42.46
CA LEU A 186 63.40 20.37 42.72
C LEU A 186 63.10 20.86 44.14
N VAL A 187 61.84 20.74 44.57
CA VAL A 187 61.40 21.15 45.91
C VAL A 187 62.07 20.32 46.99
N GLY A 188 62.21 19.01 46.80
CA GLY A 188 62.98 18.14 47.70
C GLY A 188 64.44 18.56 47.82
N GLY A 189 65.07 18.98 46.71
CA GLY A 189 66.41 19.56 46.72
C GLY A 189 66.50 20.88 47.49
N MET A 190 65.51 21.76 47.35
CA MET A 190 65.43 23.02 48.10
C MET A 190 65.27 22.78 49.60
N ALA A 191 64.45 21.81 50.00
CA ALA A 191 64.29 21.41 51.39
C ALA A 191 65.62 20.90 51.98
N ALA A 192 66.35 20.05 51.23
CA ALA A 192 67.67 19.58 51.65
C ALA A 192 68.70 20.72 51.78
N ILE A 193 68.71 21.69 50.85
CA ILE A 193 69.57 22.88 50.93
C ILE A 193 69.21 23.74 52.14
N ALA A 194 67.92 23.94 52.42
CA ALA A 194 67.45 24.69 53.57
C ALA A 194 67.90 24.02 54.88
N GLU A 195 67.75 22.70 54.99
CA GLU A 195 68.20 21.93 56.15
C GLU A 195 69.73 21.98 56.34
N GLN A 196 70.50 21.84 55.26
CA GLN A 196 71.96 21.97 55.32
C GLN A 196 72.39 23.39 55.74
N THR A 197 71.72 24.42 55.21
CA THR A 197 71.97 25.82 55.58
C THR A 197 71.63 26.09 57.04
N ASN A 198 70.53 25.50 57.53
CA ASN A 198 70.15 25.54 58.93
C ASN A 198 71.26 24.95 59.81
N MET A 199 71.74 23.76 59.48
CA MET A 199 72.85 23.10 60.19
C MET A 199 74.15 23.90 60.17
N LEU A 200 74.52 24.48 59.01
CA LEU A 200 75.70 25.36 58.89
C LEU A 200 75.57 26.61 59.77
N SER A 201 74.40 27.24 59.76
CA SER A 201 74.13 28.44 60.55
C SER A 201 74.15 28.16 62.06
N LEU A 202 73.68 26.99 62.48
CA LEU A 202 73.75 26.55 63.86
C LEU A 202 75.20 26.39 64.32
N ASN A 203 76.02 25.71 63.52
CA ASN A 203 77.46 25.56 63.80
C ASN A 203 78.17 26.92 63.86
N ALA A 204 77.82 27.85 62.97
CA ALA A 204 78.35 29.20 62.98
C ALA A 204 77.92 30.01 64.21
N SER A 205 76.67 29.85 64.68
CA SER A 205 76.20 30.46 65.92
C SER A 205 76.98 29.95 67.14
N ILE A 206 77.22 28.64 67.23
CA ILE A 206 77.99 28.03 68.32
C ILE A 206 79.43 28.56 68.35
N GLU A 207 80.12 28.60 67.21
CA GLU A 207 81.50 29.08 67.16
C GLU A 207 81.59 30.59 67.42
N ALA A 208 80.56 31.37 67.02
CA ALA A 208 80.46 32.78 67.33
C ALA A 208 80.26 33.05 68.84
N GLU A 209 79.48 32.22 69.54
CA GLU A 209 79.37 32.30 71.02
C GLU A 209 80.69 31.95 71.71
N LYS A 210 81.39 30.94 71.19
CA LYS A 210 82.70 30.50 71.71
C LYS A 210 83.81 31.55 71.56
N ALA A 211 83.73 32.40 70.53
CA ALA A 211 84.63 33.54 70.34
C ALA A 211 84.34 34.73 71.29
N GLY A 212 83.31 34.66 72.13
CA GLY A 212 82.98 35.67 73.14
C GLY A 212 82.65 37.03 72.54
N GLU A 213 83.24 38.10 73.09
CA GLU A 213 82.95 39.48 72.66
C GLU A 213 83.31 39.74 71.18
N HIS A 214 84.33 39.05 70.64
CA HIS A 214 84.75 39.18 69.24
C HIS A 214 83.77 38.51 68.26
N GLY A 215 82.93 37.58 68.73
CA GLY A 215 81.97 36.83 67.90
C GLY A 215 80.56 37.41 67.86
N ARG A 216 80.25 38.46 68.63
CA ARG A 216 78.88 39.03 68.74
C ARG A 216 78.25 39.37 67.39
N GLY A 217 78.99 39.99 66.47
CA GLY A 217 78.51 40.33 65.14
C GLY A 217 78.17 39.08 64.30
N PHE A 218 79.05 38.07 64.34
CA PHE A 218 78.83 36.80 63.65
C PHE A 218 77.65 36.01 64.23
N ALA A 219 77.42 36.07 65.55
CA ALA A 219 76.28 35.42 66.20
C ALA A 219 74.93 36.01 65.78
N VAL A 220 74.87 37.30 65.43
CA VAL A 220 73.66 37.94 64.88
C VAL A 220 73.42 37.47 63.44
N VAL A 221 74.47 37.45 62.60
CA VAL A 221 74.35 36.97 61.21
C VAL A 221 73.94 35.51 61.16
N ALA A 222 74.56 34.65 61.97
CA ALA A 222 74.25 33.22 62.01
C ALA A 222 72.79 32.96 62.43
N ARG A 223 72.24 33.71 63.39
CA ARG A 223 70.82 33.62 63.76
C ARG A 223 69.88 34.05 62.62
N GLU A 224 70.22 35.09 61.87
CA GLU A 224 69.39 35.52 60.74
C GLU A 224 69.46 34.53 59.58
N VAL A 225 70.62 33.96 59.28
CA VAL A 225 70.76 32.87 58.30
C VAL A 225 69.92 31.66 58.72
N ARG A 226 69.93 31.30 60.01
CA ARG A 226 69.08 30.22 60.54
C ARG A 226 67.60 30.49 60.29
N ARG A 227 67.14 31.70 60.62
CA ARG A 227 65.74 32.12 60.42
C ARG A 227 65.33 32.08 58.95
N LEU A 228 66.22 32.48 58.04
CA LEU A 228 66.00 32.39 56.60
C LEU A 228 65.92 30.94 56.12
N ALA A 229 66.81 30.07 56.64
CA ALA A 229 66.79 28.64 56.33
C ALA A 229 65.49 27.96 56.80
N ASP A 230 65.03 28.25 58.02
CA ASP A 230 63.76 27.73 58.54
C ASP A 230 62.57 28.22 57.68
N THR A 231 62.57 29.50 57.29
CA THR A 231 61.52 30.06 56.40
C THR A 231 61.55 29.40 55.02
N ALA A 232 62.74 29.13 54.47
CA ALA A 232 62.89 28.43 53.20
C ALA A 232 62.40 26.98 53.27
N ALA A 233 62.67 26.28 54.38
CA ALA A 233 62.19 24.92 54.61
C ALA A 233 60.65 24.88 54.67
N MET A 234 60.03 25.79 55.43
CA MET A 234 58.56 25.91 55.48
C MET A 234 57.96 26.20 54.10
N GLY A 235 58.58 27.10 53.33
CA GLY A 235 58.14 27.40 51.96
C GLY A 235 58.26 26.20 51.02
N ALA A 236 59.34 25.41 51.14
CA ALA A 236 59.49 24.18 50.36
C ALA A 236 58.40 23.15 50.69
N GLU A 237 58.06 22.97 51.97
CA GLU A 237 57.00 22.07 52.41
C GLU A 237 55.62 22.48 51.87
N ASP A 238 55.31 23.77 51.86
CA ASP A 238 54.06 24.29 51.29
C ASP A 238 53.98 24.05 49.78
N ILE A 239 55.09 24.23 49.04
CA ILE A 239 55.15 23.92 47.61
C ILE A 239 55.00 22.41 47.39
N GLU A 240 55.62 21.57 48.23
CA GLU A 240 55.49 20.12 48.15
C GLU A 240 54.03 19.68 48.29
N ARG A 241 53.31 20.26 49.26
CA ARG A 241 51.87 20.02 49.44
C ARG A 241 51.05 20.47 48.22
N LEU A 242 51.42 21.57 47.56
CA LEU A 242 50.74 22.05 46.35
C LEU A 242 50.98 21.10 45.16
N VAL A 243 52.22 20.66 44.94
CA VAL A 243 52.58 19.72 43.87
C VAL A 243 51.89 18.37 44.08
N ALA A 244 51.80 17.88 45.32
CA ALA A 244 51.08 16.66 45.64
C ALA A 244 49.58 16.75 45.28
N ARG A 245 48.90 17.86 45.60
CA ARG A 245 47.50 18.09 45.21
C ARG A 245 47.34 18.15 43.69
N MET A 246 48.26 18.80 43.00
CA MET A 246 48.26 18.89 41.53
C MET A 246 48.36 17.49 40.90
N ARG A 247 49.24 16.61 41.42
CA ARG A 247 49.34 15.22 40.94
C ARG A 247 48.06 14.42 41.18
N GLN A 248 47.44 14.58 42.34
CA GLN A 248 46.15 13.93 42.64
C GLN A 248 45.06 14.37 41.67
N ALA A 249 44.97 15.68 41.39
CA ALA A 249 44.01 16.22 40.43
C ALA A 249 44.26 15.67 39.01
N VAL A 250 45.51 15.62 38.56
CA VAL A 250 45.86 15.05 37.24
C VAL A 250 45.51 13.56 37.16
N ALA A 251 45.79 12.78 38.20
CA ALA A 251 45.43 11.37 38.24
C ALA A 251 43.91 11.14 38.17
N ALA A 252 43.11 11.99 38.84
CA ALA A 252 41.67 11.95 38.75
C ALA A 252 41.16 12.26 37.33
N GLU A 253 41.71 13.28 36.68
CA GLU A 253 41.36 13.66 35.30
C GLU A 253 41.71 12.55 34.29
N VAL A 254 42.82 11.85 34.46
CA VAL A 254 43.19 10.71 33.59
C VAL A 254 42.19 9.55 33.75
N MET A 255 41.72 9.28 34.97
CA MET A 255 40.67 8.27 35.19
C MET A 255 39.34 8.67 34.55
N GLU A 256 38.94 9.94 34.67
CA GLU A 256 37.74 10.45 33.98
C GLU A 256 37.87 10.32 32.46
N MET A 257 39.06 10.57 31.91
CA MET A 257 39.33 10.38 30.47
C MET A 257 39.13 8.92 30.02
N ASP A 258 39.56 7.93 30.80
CA ASP A 258 39.31 6.52 30.48
C ASP A 258 37.80 6.19 30.48
N THR A 259 37.04 6.76 31.42
CA THR A 259 35.58 6.59 31.40
C THR A 259 34.93 7.31 30.22
N PHE A 260 35.49 8.45 29.82
CA PHE A 260 35.05 9.23 28.68
C PHE A 260 35.23 8.45 27.38
N ASP A 261 36.41 7.86 27.16
CA ASP A 261 36.71 7.03 25.99
C ASP A 261 35.72 5.86 25.89
N ARG A 262 35.45 5.16 27.00
CA ARG A 262 34.44 4.09 27.03
C ARG A 262 33.03 4.57 26.69
N ARG A 263 32.65 5.79 27.10
CA ARG A 263 31.34 6.37 26.74
C ARG A 263 31.28 6.75 25.27
N MET A 264 32.39 7.20 24.68
CA MET A 264 32.47 7.50 23.26
C MET A 264 32.38 6.24 22.40
N ASP A 265 33.05 5.16 22.79
CA ASP A 265 32.92 3.85 22.12
C ASP A 265 31.47 3.35 22.13
N GLN A 266 30.79 3.46 23.28
CA GLN A 266 29.36 3.15 23.38
C GLN A 266 28.48 4.08 22.53
N GLY A 267 28.85 5.35 22.42
CA GLY A 267 28.21 6.33 21.54
C GLY A 267 28.30 5.91 20.07
N GLY A 268 29.48 5.45 19.64
CA GLY A 268 29.71 4.93 18.30
C GLY A 268 28.82 3.73 17.97
N LEU A 269 28.77 2.74 18.87
CA LEU A 269 27.91 1.56 18.69
C LEU A 269 26.42 1.94 18.54
N ARG A 270 25.95 2.93 19.30
CA ARG A 270 24.55 3.41 19.20
C ARG A 270 24.26 4.11 17.88
N LEU A 271 25.25 4.79 17.30
CA LEU A 271 25.10 5.42 15.99
C LEU A 271 25.08 4.37 14.88
N ASP A 272 25.89 3.31 14.98
CA ASP A 272 25.82 2.16 14.07
C ASP A 272 24.45 1.48 14.12
N GLU A 273 23.89 1.28 15.32
CA GLU A 273 22.53 0.74 15.50
C GLU A 273 21.47 1.66 14.88
N ALA A 274 21.58 2.98 15.09
CA ALA A 274 20.69 3.97 14.51
C ALA A 274 20.75 3.96 12.97
N ARG A 275 21.95 3.84 12.40
CA ARG A 275 22.19 3.73 10.95
C ARG A 275 21.53 2.48 10.37
N ALA A 276 21.73 1.33 11.01
CA ALA A 276 21.05 0.09 10.63
C ALA A 276 19.52 0.19 10.76
N GLY A 277 19.03 0.95 11.74
CA GLY A 277 17.61 1.31 11.88
C GLY A 277 17.08 2.11 10.68
N LEU A 278 17.80 3.16 10.26
CA LEU A 278 17.43 3.98 9.11
C LEU A 278 17.48 3.19 7.80
N ASP A 279 18.43 2.28 7.62
CA ASP A 279 18.50 1.45 6.41
C ASP A 279 17.33 0.47 6.33
N ARG A 280 16.91 -0.12 7.46
CA ARG A 280 15.67 -0.92 7.52
C ARG A 280 14.43 -0.08 7.22
N ALA A 281 14.37 1.15 7.73
CA ALA A 281 13.28 2.06 7.44
C ALA A 281 13.24 2.45 5.96
N ALA A 282 14.39 2.66 5.33
CA ALA A 282 14.50 2.94 3.89
C ALA A 282 13.97 1.77 3.05
N GLN A 283 14.38 0.54 3.38
CA GLN A 283 13.88 -0.67 2.71
C GLN A 283 12.36 -0.83 2.86
N ALA A 284 11.82 -0.57 4.06
CA ALA A 284 10.38 -0.61 4.31
C ALA A 284 9.63 0.44 3.47
N LEU A 285 10.22 1.64 3.32
CA LEU A 285 9.67 2.72 2.50
C LEU A 285 9.67 2.38 1.00
N GLU A 286 10.74 1.78 0.49
CA GLU A 286 10.78 1.27 -0.89
C GLU A 286 9.72 0.19 -1.12
N GLY A 287 9.55 -0.73 -0.17
CA GLY A 287 8.48 -1.73 -0.21
C GLY A 287 7.08 -1.10 -0.22
N ALA A 288 6.84 -0.11 0.65
CA ALA A 288 5.57 0.62 0.70
C ALA A 288 5.29 1.40 -0.60
N ALA A 289 6.32 2.01 -1.19
CA ALA A 289 6.21 2.69 -2.48
C ALA A 289 5.87 1.70 -3.61
N GLY A 290 6.48 0.51 -3.60
CA GLY A 290 6.13 -0.57 -4.52
C GLY A 290 4.66 -0.98 -4.42
N MET A 291 4.17 -1.22 -3.21
CA MET A 291 2.77 -1.58 -2.96
C MET A 291 1.78 -0.47 -3.35
N ALA A 292 2.11 0.78 -3.04
CA ALA A 292 1.29 1.93 -3.43
C ALA A 292 1.22 2.07 -4.96
N GLY A 293 2.35 1.90 -5.65
CA GLY A 293 2.41 1.91 -7.12
C GLY A 293 1.62 0.79 -7.77
N GLU A 294 1.66 -0.43 -7.21
CA GLU A 294 0.86 -1.54 -7.71
C GLU A 294 -0.65 -1.33 -7.45
N SER A 295 -1.00 -0.81 -6.28
CA SER A 295 -2.38 -0.50 -5.91
C SER A 295 -2.97 0.59 -6.80
N ALA A 296 -2.20 1.64 -7.11
CA ALA A 296 -2.58 2.67 -8.08
C ALA A 296 -2.83 2.08 -9.48
N ARG A 297 -1.98 1.16 -9.95
CA ARG A 297 -2.17 0.49 -11.24
C ARG A 297 -3.41 -0.41 -11.28
N ARG A 298 -3.68 -1.13 -10.19
CA ARG A 298 -4.90 -1.96 -10.04
C ARG A 298 -6.15 -1.09 -10.02
N ALA A 299 -6.11 0.00 -9.25
CA ALA A 299 -7.20 0.97 -9.15
C ALA A 299 -7.48 1.68 -10.48
N ALA A 300 -6.47 1.96 -11.31
CA ALA A 300 -6.68 2.56 -12.63
C ALA A 300 -7.35 1.61 -13.65
N ARG A 301 -7.17 0.28 -13.52
CA ARG A 301 -7.69 -0.72 -14.48
C ARG A 301 -9.07 -1.27 -14.09
N GLY A 302 -9.31 -1.51 -12.81
CA GLY A 302 -10.54 -2.15 -12.31
C GLY A 302 -11.86 -1.42 -12.63
N PRO A 303 -11.95 -0.09 -12.51
CA PRO A 303 -13.17 0.68 -12.77
C PRO A 303 -13.63 0.63 -14.22
N LEU A 304 -12.71 0.57 -15.18
CA LEU A 304 -13.06 0.53 -16.60
C LEU A 304 -13.76 -0.78 -17.00
N SER A 305 -13.26 -1.92 -16.52
CA SER A 305 -13.88 -3.22 -16.78
C SER A 305 -15.21 -3.39 -16.05
N THR A 306 -15.29 -2.93 -14.80
CA THR A 306 -16.53 -3.03 -14.00
C THR A 306 -17.62 -2.09 -14.53
N ARG A 307 -17.27 -0.89 -14.99
CA ARG A 307 -18.22 0.03 -15.64
C ARG A 307 -18.80 -0.55 -16.93
N ARG A 308 -17.97 -1.15 -17.79
CA ARG A 308 -18.44 -1.87 -18.98
C ARG A 308 -19.37 -3.03 -18.64
N ALA A 309 -19.09 -3.76 -17.57
CA ALA A 309 -19.96 -4.85 -17.11
C ALA A 309 -21.30 -4.34 -16.58
N LEU A 310 -21.33 -3.18 -15.91
CA LEU A 310 -22.57 -2.53 -15.48
C LEU A 310 -23.41 -2.08 -16.67
N ASP A 311 -22.79 -1.45 -17.67
CA ASP A 311 -23.48 -1.01 -18.88
C ASP A 311 -24.11 -2.23 -19.60
N ALA A 312 -23.36 -3.32 -19.74
CA ALA A 312 -23.88 -4.57 -20.32
C ALA A 312 -25.00 -5.22 -19.47
N ALA A 313 -24.88 -5.20 -18.14
CA ALA A 313 -25.91 -5.74 -17.25
C ALA A 313 -27.21 -4.91 -17.34
N ALA A 314 -27.09 -3.58 -17.48
CA ALA A 314 -28.23 -2.69 -17.68
C ALA A 314 -28.92 -2.94 -19.03
N GLU A 315 -28.16 -3.09 -20.11
CA GLU A 315 -28.69 -3.46 -21.44
C GLU A 315 -29.43 -4.80 -21.41
N LEU A 316 -28.86 -5.81 -20.75
CA LEU A 316 -29.51 -7.12 -20.59
C LEU A 316 -30.79 -7.02 -19.76
N ALA A 317 -30.78 -6.25 -18.67
CA ALA A 317 -31.95 -6.06 -17.83
C ALA A 317 -33.09 -5.37 -18.59
N GLN A 318 -32.76 -4.39 -19.45
CA GLN A 318 -33.72 -3.75 -20.33
C GLN A 318 -34.30 -4.74 -21.36
N ALA A 319 -33.46 -5.51 -22.04
CA ALA A 319 -33.91 -6.51 -23.01
C ALA A 319 -34.83 -7.58 -22.38
N LEU A 320 -34.51 -8.04 -21.16
CA LEU A 320 -35.37 -8.96 -20.41
C LEU A 320 -36.69 -8.31 -19.98
N GLY A 321 -36.67 -7.01 -19.65
CA GLY A 321 -37.88 -6.24 -19.38
C GLY A 321 -38.82 -6.17 -20.59
N GLU A 322 -38.27 -5.89 -21.77
CA GLU A 322 -39.02 -5.87 -23.04
C GLU A 322 -39.60 -7.25 -23.37
N LEU A 323 -38.82 -8.33 -23.18
CA LEU A 323 -39.29 -9.71 -23.35
C LEU A 323 -40.41 -10.07 -22.37
N ALA A 324 -40.29 -9.68 -21.10
CA ALA A 324 -41.32 -9.93 -20.10
C ALA A 324 -42.62 -9.16 -20.42
N SER A 325 -42.53 -7.92 -20.90
CA SER A 325 -43.70 -7.18 -21.38
C SER A 325 -44.35 -7.84 -22.59
N LEU A 326 -43.55 -8.28 -23.56
CA LEU A 326 -44.05 -8.97 -24.76
C LEU A 326 -44.74 -10.29 -24.40
N ALA A 327 -44.17 -11.04 -23.46
CA ALA A 327 -44.77 -12.28 -22.95
C ALA A 327 -46.10 -12.00 -22.22
N GLY A 328 -46.18 -10.95 -21.41
CA GLY A 328 -47.40 -10.51 -20.74
C GLY A 328 -48.49 -10.04 -21.70
N ASP A 329 -48.11 -9.25 -22.71
CA ASP A 329 -49.02 -8.82 -23.79
C ASP A 329 -49.57 -10.03 -24.55
N MET A 330 -48.71 -11.01 -24.86
CA MET A 330 -49.10 -12.26 -25.52
C MET A 330 -50.04 -13.09 -24.64
N GLU A 331 -49.78 -13.19 -23.33
CA GLU A 331 -50.68 -13.86 -22.37
C GLU A 331 -52.06 -13.17 -22.33
N SER A 332 -52.09 -11.84 -22.31
CA SER A 332 -53.34 -11.07 -22.29
C SER A 332 -54.16 -11.25 -23.58
N ALA A 333 -53.49 -11.26 -24.75
CA ALA A 333 -54.11 -11.49 -26.05
C ALA A 333 -54.66 -12.93 -26.16
N LEU A 334 -53.90 -13.92 -25.67
CA LEU A 334 -54.35 -15.32 -25.63
C LEU A 334 -55.55 -15.51 -24.68
N ARG A 335 -55.57 -14.84 -23.51
CA ARG A 335 -56.76 -14.84 -22.62
C ARG A 335 -57.99 -14.26 -23.31
N ALA A 336 -57.83 -13.14 -24.01
CA ALA A 336 -58.91 -12.50 -24.76
C ALA A 336 -59.43 -13.42 -25.88
N ALA A 337 -58.54 -14.10 -26.61
CA ALA A 337 -58.90 -15.07 -27.63
C ALA A 337 -59.63 -16.31 -27.07
N CYS A 338 -59.15 -16.86 -25.95
CA CYS A 338 -59.84 -17.93 -25.20
C CYS A 338 -61.25 -17.51 -24.77
N ALA A 339 -61.40 -16.30 -24.22
CA ALA A 339 -62.69 -15.77 -23.80
C ALA A 339 -63.66 -15.56 -24.99
N ALA A 340 -63.15 -15.13 -26.15
CA ALA A 340 -63.94 -14.99 -27.37
C ALA A 340 -64.35 -16.34 -27.99
N SER A 341 -63.56 -17.40 -27.79
CA SER A 341 -63.86 -18.76 -28.26
C SER A 341 -64.92 -19.50 -27.43
N HIS A 342 -65.20 -19.04 -26.20
CA HIS A 342 -66.28 -19.52 -25.34
C HIS A 342 -67.30 -18.40 -25.06
N PRO A 343 -68.26 -18.12 -25.97
CA PRO A 343 -69.36 -17.23 -25.62
C PRO A 343 -70.17 -17.85 -24.49
N SER A 344 -70.23 -17.16 -23.35
CA SER A 344 -71.14 -17.48 -22.25
C SER A 344 -72.55 -17.55 -22.83
N THR A 345 -73.16 -18.74 -22.84
CA THR A 345 -74.57 -18.94 -23.15
C THR A 345 -75.42 -18.36 -22.01
N LYS A 346 -75.52 -17.04 -21.96
CA LYS A 346 -76.48 -16.28 -21.16
C LYS A 346 -77.06 -15.16 -22.01
N ASP A 347 -77.71 -15.55 -23.10
CA ASP A 347 -78.88 -14.83 -23.63
C ASP A 347 -79.55 -15.68 -24.71
N GLN A 348 -80.73 -16.21 -24.35
CA GLN A 348 -81.79 -16.88 -25.14
C GLN A 348 -82.49 -17.83 -24.15
N ALA A 349 -83.77 -17.76 -23.79
CA ALA A 349 -84.96 -16.97 -24.15
C ALA A 349 -86.06 -17.43 -23.14
N PRO A 350 -87.32 -16.96 -23.18
CA PRO A 350 -87.90 -15.80 -23.86
C PRO A 350 -88.32 -14.65 -22.93
#